data_AF-A0A3B0FZK6-F1
#
_entry.id   AF-A0A3B0FZK6-F1
#
_cell.length_a   1.000
_cell.length_b   1.000
_cell.length_c   1.000
_cell.angle_alpha   90.00
_cell.angle_beta   90.00
_cell.angle_gamma   90.00
#
_symmetry.space_group_name_H-M   'P 1'
#
loop_
_entity.id
_entity.type
_entity.pdbx_description
1 polymer ?
#
loop_
_entity_poly.entity_id
_entity_poly.type
_entity_poly.pdbx_seq_one_letter_code
_entity_poly.pdbx_strand_id
1 'polypeptide(L)'
;MAGRFELFTDSGGSCRVRLVDGHGRELAVSVPYSDSRHAVQGIDALREVAGTALIEDHTSDPMRVQAGGRSRSGGGGHSARRAK
;
A
#
# COMPACT_ATOMS: atom_id res chain seq x y z
N MET A 1 -11.72 -16.69 19.30
CA MET A 1 -12.58 -15.50 19.54
C MET A 1 -12.51 -14.59 18.33
N ALA A 2 -13.62 -13.98 17.92
CA ALA A 2 -13.65 -13.07 16.77
C ALA A 2 -12.84 -11.80 17.06
N GLY A 3 -12.16 -11.26 16.04
CA GLY A 3 -11.56 -9.93 16.12
C GLY A 3 -12.63 -8.85 16.30
N ARG A 4 -12.24 -7.68 16.80
CA ARG A 4 -13.14 -6.55 17.06
C ARG A 4 -12.54 -5.23 16.61
N PHE A 5 -13.42 -4.30 16.25
CA PHE A 5 -13.06 -2.91 15.96
C PHE A 5 -13.18 -2.08 17.23
N GLU A 6 -12.18 -1.25 17.49
CA GLU A 6 -12.15 -0.34 18.63
C GLU A 6 -11.96 1.11 18.15
N LEU A 7 -12.82 2.01 18.61
CA LEU A 7 -12.60 3.46 18.46
C LEU A 7 -11.82 3.97 19.66
N PHE A 8 -10.80 4.78 19.40
CA PHE A 8 -10.07 5.48 20.44
C PHE A 8 -9.65 6.87 19.95
N THR A 9 -9.48 7.79 20.88
CA THR A 9 -8.94 9.12 20.59
C THR A 9 -7.44 9.07 20.82
N ASP A 10 -6.66 9.45 19.81
CA ASP A 10 -5.21 9.58 19.95
C ASP A 10 -4.85 10.80 20.80
N SER A 11 -3.60 10.85 21.25
CA SER A 11 -2.99 11.96 22.00
C SER A 11 -3.19 13.33 21.32
N GLY A 12 -3.30 13.36 19.98
CA GLY A 12 -3.60 14.56 19.20
C GLY A 12 -5.07 14.95 19.09
N GLY A 13 -5.99 14.28 19.81
CA GLY A 13 -7.43 14.58 19.80
C GLY A 13 -8.18 14.05 18.58
N SER A 14 -7.50 13.35 17.67
CA SER A 14 -8.12 12.73 16.49
C SER A 14 -8.72 11.36 16.81
N CYS A 15 -9.88 11.05 16.24
CA CYS A 15 -10.50 9.74 16.39
C CYS A 15 -9.85 8.73 15.46
N ARG A 16 -9.45 7.57 15.96
CA ARG A 16 -8.89 6.47 15.19
C ARG A 16 -9.65 5.18 15.45
N VAL A 17 -9.58 4.29 14.48
CA VAL A 17 -10.11 2.94 14.56
C VAL A 17 -8.95 1.98 14.51
N ARG A 18 -8.94 0.98 15.39
CA ARG A 18 -8.05 -0.18 15.25
C ARG A 18 -8.84 -1.48 15.15
N LEU A 19 -8.27 -2.43 14.43
CA LEU A 19 -8.73 -3.81 14.39
C LEU A 19 -7.82 -4.64 15.28
N VAL A 20 -8.40 -5.36 16.23
CA VAL A 20 -7.67 -6.30 17.09
C VAL A 20 -8.13 -7.73 16.86
N ASP A 21 -7.20 -8.68 16.96
CA ASP A 21 -7.51 -10.10 16.87
C ASP A 21 -8.15 -10.66 18.15
N GLY A 22 -8.48 -11.96 18.16
CA GLY A 22 -9.06 -12.63 19.31
C GLY A 22 -8.15 -12.74 20.54
N HIS A 23 -6.87 -12.39 20.40
CA HIS A 23 -5.88 -12.31 21.48
C HIS A 23 -5.59 -10.87 21.90
N GLY A 24 -6.26 -9.88 21.31
CA GLY A 24 -6.06 -8.46 21.60
C GLY A 24 -4.84 -7.85 20.89
N ARG A 25 -4.25 -8.54 19.91
CA ARG A 25 -3.16 -7.99 19.11
C ARG A 25 -3.72 -7.05 18.04
N GLU A 26 -3.13 -5.88 17.92
CA GLU A 26 -3.47 -4.93 16.85
C GLU A 26 -3.04 -5.48 15.48
N LEU A 27 -4.00 -5.53 14.55
CA LEU A 27 -3.81 -5.98 13.17
C LEU A 27 -3.72 -4.82 12.19
N ALA A 28 -4.50 -3.76 12.43
CA ALA A 28 -4.55 -2.58 11.58
C ALA A 28 -5.01 -1.36 12.37
N VAL A 29 -4.56 -0.18 11.94
CA VAL A 29 -4.98 1.12 12.46
C VAL A 29 -5.37 2.05 11.31
N SER A 30 -6.45 2.80 11.47
CA SER A 30 -6.93 3.75 10.49
C SER A 30 -6.14 5.06 10.51
N VAL A 31 -6.32 5.84 9.45
CA VAL A 31 -6.03 7.27 9.45
C VAL A 31 -6.82 8.00 10.56
N PRO A 32 -6.34 9.17 11.02
CA PRO A 32 -7.12 9.99 11.93
C PRO A 32 -8.37 10.52 11.24
N TYR A 33 -9.51 10.34 11.87
CA TYR A 33 -10.79 10.94 11.51
C TYR A 33 -11.03 12.22 12.32
N SER A 34 -11.75 13.16 11.70
CA SER A 34 -12.13 14.43 12.33
C SER A 34 -13.10 14.25 13.49
N ASP A 35 -13.94 13.22 13.45
CA ASP A 35 -14.93 12.92 14.48
C ASP A 35 -15.29 11.42 14.52
N SER A 36 -15.94 11.02 15.61
CA SER A 36 -16.33 9.63 15.86
C SER A 36 -17.37 9.12 14.88
N ARG A 37 -18.21 9.99 14.30
CA ARG A 37 -19.24 9.59 13.33
C ARG A 37 -18.61 9.18 12.01
N HIS A 38 -17.58 9.90 11.55
CA HIS A 38 -16.79 9.50 10.39
C HIS A 38 -16.00 8.21 10.65
N ALA A 39 -15.47 8.03 11.85
CA ALA A 39 -14.80 6.78 12.22
C ALA A 39 -15.74 5.55 12.17
N VAL A 40 -16.98 5.69 12.66
CA VAL A 40 -17.99 4.62 12.56
C VAL A 40 -18.38 4.34 11.11
N GLN A 41 -18.57 5.37 10.28
CA GLN A 41 -18.83 5.17 8.85
C GLN A 41 -17.66 4.46 8.15
N GLY A 42 -16.41 4.74 8.56
CA GLY A 42 -15.23 4.03 8.07
C GLY A 42 -15.27 2.54 8.41
N ILE A 43 -15.71 2.17 9.63
CA ILE A 43 -15.87 0.74 10.01
C ILE A 43 -16.96 0.06 9.20
N ASP A 44 -18.09 0.74 8.98
CA ASP A 44 -19.19 0.21 8.19
C ASP A 44 -18.75 -0.10 6.76
N ALA A 45 -18.11 0.88 6.10
CA ALA A 45 -17.52 0.71 4.77
C ALA A 45 -16.46 -0.40 4.74
N LEU A 46 -15.59 -0.48 5.76
CA LEU A 46 -14.58 -1.53 5.84
C LEU A 46 -15.22 -2.92 5.96
N ARG A 47 -16.29 -3.07 6.75
CA ARG A 47 -17.00 -4.35 6.90
C ARG A 47 -17.64 -4.81 5.59
N GLU A 48 -18.24 -3.87 4.85
CA GLU A 48 -18.84 -4.16 3.55
C GLU A 48 -17.79 -4.59 2.52
N VAL A 49 -16.64 -3.91 2.49
CA VAL A 49 -15.62 -4.11 1.44
C VAL A 49 -14.62 -5.22 1.79
N ALA A 50 -14.23 -5.37 3.05
CA ALA A 50 -13.13 -6.28 3.45
C ALA A 50 -13.44 -7.77 3.20
N GLY A 51 -14.72 -8.16 3.13
CA GLY A 51 -15.09 -9.53 2.80
C GLY A 51 -14.81 -9.93 1.35
N THR A 52 -14.80 -8.96 0.43
CA THR A 52 -14.73 -9.20 -1.03
C THR A 52 -13.60 -8.46 -1.74
N ALA A 53 -12.90 -7.56 -1.05
CA ALA A 53 -11.84 -6.75 -1.65
C ALA A 53 -10.70 -7.61 -2.18
N LEU A 54 -10.16 -7.21 -3.34
CA LEU A 54 -8.95 -7.79 -3.89
C LEU A 54 -7.71 -7.24 -3.18
N ILE A 55 -6.68 -8.07 -3.06
CA ILE A 55 -5.38 -7.67 -2.52
C ILE A 55 -4.55 -7.12 -3.68
N GLU A 56 -4.22 -5.83 -3.63
CA GLU A 56 -3.29 -5.18 -4.55
C GLU A 56 -1.96 -4.90 -3.82
N ASP A 57 -0.88 -5.49 -4.32
CA ASP A 57 0.46 -5.32 -3.75
C ASP A 57 1.19 -4.15 -4.42
N HIS A 58 1.40 -3.07 -3.65
CA HIS A 58 2.16 -1.89 -4.05
C HIS A 58 3.54 -1.80 -3.38
N THR A 59 4.05 -2.89 -2.82
CA THR A 59 5.39 -2.90 -2.24
C THR A 59 6.44 -2.75 -3.34
N SER A 60 7.29 -1.74 -3.20
CA SER A 60 8.45 -1.57 -4.08
C SER A 60 9.46 -2.66 -3.77
N ASP A 61 9.48 -3.75 -4.53
CA ASP A 61 10.57 -4.73 -4.45
C ASP A 61 11.86 -4.10 -5.02
N PRO A 62 12.88 -3.79 -4.19
CA PRO A 62 14.12 -3.19 -4.68
C PRO A 62 14.91 -4.14 -5.61
N MET A 63 14.55 -5.42 -5.68
CA MET A 63 15.28 -6.43 -6.47
C MET A 63 14.72 -6.65 -7.88
N ARG A 64 13.46 -6.28 -8.14
CA ARG A 64 12.80 -6.43 -9.46
C ARG A 64 13.25 -5.44 -10.53
N VAL A 65 14.01 -4.39 -10.18
CA VAL A 65 14.36 -3.27 -11.08
C VAL A 65 15.59 -3.54 -11.98
N GLN A 66 16.25 -4.71 -11.89
CA GLN A 66 17.51 -4.98 -12.64
C GLN A 66 17.40 -5.93 -13.86
N ALA A 67 16.21 -6.25 -14.35
CA ALA A 67 16.03 -7.18 -15.47
C ALA A 67 15.76 -6.51 -16.84
N GLY A 68 16.07 -5.23 -17.03
CA GLY A 68 15.81 -4.55 -18.32
C GLY A 68 16.74 -3.38 -18.58
N GLY A 69 17.94 -3.64 -19.11
CA GLY A 69 18.82 -2.55 -19.54
C GLY A 69 20.26 -2.89 -19.91
N ARG A 70 20.58 -4.11 -20.37
CA ARG A 70 21.84 -4.37 -21.08
C ARG A 70 21.58 -4.48 -22.58
N SER A 71 21.22 -3.37 -23.22
CA SER A 71 21.46 -3.22 -24.66
C SER A 71 22.96 -2.96 -24.86
N ARG A 72 23.71 -4.07 -24.90
CA ARG A 72 25.04 -4.12 -25.52
C ARG A 72 24.85 -3.92 -27.03
N SER A 73 24.86 -2.68 -27.49
CA SER A 73 25.20 -2.37 -28.89
C SER A 73 26.71 -2.18 -28.97
N GLY A 74 27.43 -3.30 -28.94
CA GLY A 74 28.84 -3.36 -29.27
C GLY A 74 29.03 -3.75 -30.74
N GLY A 75 29.92 -3.01 -31.42
CA GLY A 75 30.53 -3.37 -32.71
C GLY A 75 29.66 -3.02 -33.91
N GLY A 76 30.08 -2.20 -34.86
CA GLY A 76 31.42 -1.82 -35.26
C GLY A 76 31.53 -2.00 -36.77
N GLY A 77 32.04 -0.99 -37.46
CA GLY A 77 32.69 -1.23 -38.75
C GLY A 77 32.51 -0.18 -39.84
N HIS A 78 33.64 0.43 -40.19
CA HIS A 78 34.11 0.65 -41.56
C HIS A 78 33.35 1.68 -42.42
N SER A 79 33.89 2.89 -42.56
CA SER A 79 34.96 3.28 -43.51
C SER A 79 34.41 3.90 -44.79
N ALA A 80 34.83 5.15 -45.02
CA ALA A 80 35.20 5.77 -46.29
C ALA A 80 34.21 5.71 -47.48
N ARG A 81 33.86 6.90 -47.99
CA ARG A 81 33.78 7.35 -49.42
C ARG A 81 33.11 8.75 -49.42
N ARG A 82 33.83 9.85 -49.61
CA ARG A 82 34.36 10.49 -50.84
C ARG A 82 33.30 11.20 -51.70
N ALA A 83 33.57 12.50 -51.97
CA ALA A 83 33.01 13.39 -53.02
C ALA A 83 31.52 13.77 -52.86
N LYS A 84 31.09 15.00 -53.11
CA LYS A 84 31.52 16.01 -54.08
C LYS A 84 31.26 17.43 -53.54
#